data_AF-A0A2I1HF84-F1
#
_entry.id   AF-A0A2I1HF84-F1
#
_cell.length_a   1.000
_cell.length_b   1.000
_cell.length_c   1.000
_cell.angle_alpha   90.00
_cell.angle_beta   90.00
_cell.angle_gamma   90.00
#
_symmetry.space_group_name_H-M   'P 1'
#
loop_
_entity.id
_entity.type
_entity.pdbx_description
1 polymer ?
#
loop_
_entity_poly.entity_id
_entity_poly.type
_entity_poly.pdbx_seq_one_letter_code
_entity_poly.pdbx_strand_id
1 'polypeptide(L)'
;MAFSFYPGVKDCLKNLAELRRGSVISIKTFYQLSRTCYNIQSFTIEFKKIISNGMADLISVQRNLKHFDMMLYHDCSICGGMHYIPLSFIVNFSNLQELKLSFNLEECFVDFEELQDVIFPKLQVLKIRDEFPDDGSLERFIENNGKV
;
A
#
# COMPACT_ATOMS: atom_id res chain seq x y z
N MET A 1 10.39 5.33 20.31
CA MET A 1 9.69 6.41 21.02
C MET A 1 8.32 6.56 20.38
N ALA A 2 7.24 6.23 21.11
CA ALA A 2 5.89 6.24 20.57
C ALA A 2 5.35 7.68 20.53
N PHE A 3 4.84 8.11 19.38
CA PHE A 3 4.05 9.34 19.28
C PHE A 3 2.75 9.14 20.10
N SER A 4 2.76 9.49 21.38
CA SER A 4 1.52 9.80 22.08
C SER A 4 1.04 11.15 21.56
N PHE A 5 0.10 11.14 20.62
CA PHE A 5 -0.51 12.36 20.11
C PHE A 5 -1.17 13.09 21.30
N TYR A 6 -0.60 14.25 21.66
CA TYR A 6 -1.28 15.21 22.52
C TYR A 6 -2.62 15.61 21.88
N PRO A 7 -3.66 15.97 22.65
CA PRO A 7 -5.00 16.26 22.13
C PRO A 7 -5.02 17.29 20.99
N GLY A 8 -4.08 18.24 20.99
CA GLY A 8 -3.95 19.28 19.95
C GLY A 8 -3.40 18.81 18.60
N VAL A 9 -2.79 17.63 18.51
CA VAL A 9 -2.16 17.16 17.26
C VAL A 9 -3.19 16.60 16.26
N LYS A 10 -4.41 16.24 16.72
CA LYS A 10 -5.49 15.78 15.84
C LYS A 10 -5.85 16.80 14.75
N ASP A 11 -5.72 18.09 15.04
CA ASP A 11 -6.00 19.14 14.07
C ASP A 11 -4.81 19.41 13.13
N CYS A 12 -3.58 19.11 13.56
CA CYS A 12 -2.37 19.42 12.81
C CYS A 12 -2.19 18.57 11.54
N LEU A 13 -2.77 17.37 11.47
CA LEU A 13 -2.59 16.44 10.33
C LEU A 13 -3.78 16.36 9.37
N LYS A 14 -4.85 17.14 9.60
CA LYS A 14 -6.05 17.12 8.75
C LYS A 14 -5.76 17.47 7.29
N ASN A 15 -4.75 18.30 7.04
CA ASN A 15 -4.36 18.76 5.71
C ASN A 15 -3.20 17.95 5.12
N LEU A 16 -2.80 16.85 5.76
CA LEU A 16 -1.72 16.00 5.26
C LEU A 16 -2.14 15.34 3.95
N ALA A 17 -1.50 15.74 2.85
CA ALA A 17 -1.77 15.21 1.51
C ALA A 17 -0.80 14.10 1.09
N GLU A 18 0.38 14.03 1.70
CA GLU A 18 1.41 13.05 1.37
C GLU A 18 1.96 12.42 2.64
N LEU A 19 2.02 11.09 2.64
CA LEU A 19 2.61 10.30 3.70
C LEU A 19 3.66 9.38 3.08
N ARG A 20 4.93 9.60 3.41
CA ARG A 20 6.01 8.64 3.11
C ARG A 20 6.49 8.00 4.38
N ARG A 21 6.62 6.68 4.37
CA ARG A 21 7.04 5.92 5.53
C ARG A 21 7.96 4.79 5.13
N GLY A 22 9.16 4.79 5.71
CA GLY A 22 10.02 3.61 5.74
C GLY A 22 10.13 3.04 7.15
N SER A 23 10.36 1.72 7.22
CA SER A 23 10.58 0.91 8.42
C SER A 23 9.35 0.52 9.25
N VAL A 24 9.57 -0.36 10.24
CA VAL A 24 8.54 -1.03 11.02
C VAL A 24 7.73 -0.04 11.87
N ILE A 25 6.59 0.39 11.36
CA ILE A 25 5.57 1.16 12.07
C ILE A 25 4.73 0.24 12.97
N SER A 26 4.42 0.66 14.19
CA SER A 26 3.50 -0.12 15.03
C SER A 26 2.07 -0.04 14.49
N ILE A 27 1.29 -1.12 14.63
CA ILE A 27 -0.16 -1.15 14.33
C ILE A 27 -0.88 0.04 14.98
N LYS A 28 -0.48 0.38 16.22
CA LYS A 28 -0.99 1.52 16.97
C LYS A 28 -0.82 2.85 16.24
N THR A 29 0.28 3.03 15.52
CA THR A 29 0.52 4.26 14.74
C THR A 29 -0.43 4.35 13.55
N PHE A 30 -0.65 3.26 12.81
CA PHE A 30 -1.63 3.23 11.72
C PHE A 30 -3.04 3.55 12.20
N TYR A 31 -3.46 2.96 13.32
CA TYR A 31 -4.75 3.26 13.94
C TYR A 31 -4.90 4.73 14.37
N GLN A 32 -3.82 5.40 14.78
CA GLN A 32 -3.91 6.85 15.08
C GLN A 32 -3.98 7.70 13.82
N LEU A 33 -3.23 7.32 12.78
CA LEU A 33 -3.27 8.01 11.49
C LEU A 33 -4.66 7.89 10.84
N SER A 34 -5.30 6.72 10.90
CA SER A 34 -6.66 6.52 10.37
C SER A 34 -7.71 7.39 11.06
N ARG A 35 -7.43 7.87 12.28
CA ARG A 35 -8.32 8.76 13.04
C ARG A 35 -8.04 10.25 12.87
N THR A 36 -6.99 10.63 12.12
CA THR A 36 -6.53 12.02 12.03
C THR A 36 -6.30 12.48 10.60
N CYS A 37 -5.89 11.58 9.71
CA CYS A 37 -5.56 11.86 8.33
C CYS A 37 -6.63 11.25 7.42
N TYR A 38 -7.39 12.10 6.71
CA TYR A 38 -8.47 11.67 5.82
C TYR A 38 -8.29 12.18 4.38
N ASN A 39 -7.25 12.97 4.15
CA ASN A 39 -6.99 13.71 2.91
C ASN A 39 -5.68 13.29 2.23
N ILE A 40 -5.11 12.14 2.60
CA ILE A 40 -3.89 11.65 1.96
C ILE A 40 -4.20 11.30 0.50
N GLN A 41 -3.44 11.90 -0.40
CA GLN A 41 -3.49 11.68 -1.85
C GLN A 41 -2.32 10.83 -2.34
N SER A 42 -1.18 10.88 -1.64
CA SER A 42 0.00 10.09 -1.98
C SER A 42 0.48 9.33 -0.76
N PHE A 43 0.57 8.00 -0.87
CA PHE A 43 1.03 7.14 0.21
C PHE A 43 2.15 6.22 -0.28
N THR A 44 3.35 6.43 0.27
CA THR A 44 4.51 5.59 0.02
C THR A 44 4.85 4.82 1.29
N ILE A 45 5.03 3.51 1.16
CA ILE A 45 5.40 2.63 2.25
C ILE A 45 6.53 1.68 1.87
N GLU A 46 7.50 1.54 2.77
CA GLU A 46 8.61 0.59 2.65
C GLU A 46 8.59 -0.37 3.84
N PHE A 47 8.40 -1.65 3.55
CA PHE A 47 8.36 -2.75 4.49
C PHE A 47 9.68 -3.51 4.55
N LYS A 48 10.07 -3.85 5.78
CA LYS A 48 11.15 -4.82 6.08
C LYS A 48 10.63 -6.07 6.80
N LYS A 49 9.41 -6.00 7.35
CA LYS A 49 8.68 -7.07 8.06
C LYS A 49 7.20 -6.70 8.16
N ILE A 50 6.29 -7.69 8.21
CA ILE A 50 4.82 -7.49 8.29
C ILE A 50 4.45 -6.49 9.38
N ILE A 51 3.54 -5.58 9.02
CA ILE A 51 2.67 -4.89 9.97
C ILE A 51 1.24 -5.01 9.46
N SER A 52 0.39 -5.48 10.38
CA SER A 52 -0.97 -5.99 10.19
C SER A 52 -2.02 -4.98 9.70
N ASN A 53 -3.27 -5.48 9.67
CA ASN A 53 -4.61 -4.88 9.63
C ASN A 53 -4.73 -3.35 9.81
N GLY A 54 -3.91 -2.71 10.65
CA GLY A 54 -3.95 -1.26 10.83
C GLY A 54 -3.74 -0.47 9.53
N MET A 55 -3.00 -1.02 8.57
CA MET A 55 -2.85 -0.37 7.26
C MET A 55 -4.19 -0.26 6.51
N ALA A 56 -5.01 -1.33 6.55
CA ALA A 56 -6.35 -1.33 5.95
C ALA A 56 -7.25 -0.26 6.59
N ASP A 57 -7.15 -0.07 7.91
CA ASP A 57 -7.86 1.01 8.61
C ASP A 57 -7.45 2.39 8.09
N LEU A 58 -6.14 2.65 7.91
CA LEU A 58 -5.66 3.93 7.38
C LEU A 58 -6.11 4.15 5.94
N ILE A 59 -6.06 3.11 5.12
CA ILE A 59 -6.42 3.15 3.71
C ILE A 59 -7.92 3.39 3.53
N SER A 60 -8.76 2.65 4.25
CA SER A 60 -10.22 2.69 4.12
C SER A 60 -10.82 4.07 4.39
N VAL A 61 -10.15 4.90 5.20
CA VAL A 61 -10.61 6.25 5.51
C VAL A 61 -10.13 7.31 4.49
N GLN A 62 -9.21 6.96 3.57
CA GLN A 62 -8.78 7.88 2.51
C GLN A 62 -9.76 7.82 1.34
N ARG A 63 -10.33 8.97 0.98
CA ARG A 63 -11.27 9.06 -0.16
C ARG A 63 -10.61 9.46 -1.48
N ASN A 64 -9.43 10.07 -1.40
CA ASN A 64 -8.77 10.73 -2.52
C ASN A 64 -7.35 10.22 -2.76
N LEU A 65 -7.04 8.99 -2.35
CA LEU A 65 -5.74 8.40 -2.62
C LEU A 65 -5.58 8.23 -4.14
N LYS A 66 -4.52 8.85 -4.69
CA LYS A 66 -4.18 8.87 -6.11
C LYS A 66 -2.89 8.12 -6.39
N HIS A 67 -1.92 8.19 -5.50
CA HIS A 67 -0.61 7.57 -5.71
C HIS A 67 -0.33 6.60 -4.56
N PHE A 68 -0.08 5.34 -4.90
CA PHE A 68 0.32 4.32 -3.95
C PHE A 68 1.64 3.70 -4.41
N ASP A 69 2.64 3.76 -3.53
CA ASP A 69 3.96 3.16 -3.77
C ASP A 69 4.29 2.22 -2.61
N MET A 70 4.41 0.94 -2.93
CA MET A 70 4.73 -0.11 -1.97
C MET A 70 6.06 -0.75 -2.33
N MET A 71 6.95 -0.74 -1.36
CA MET A 71 8.27 -1.35 -1.44
C MET A 71 8.40 -2.41 -0.36
N LEU A 72 8.83 -3.62 -0.73
CA LEU A 72 9.05 -4.72 0.21
C LEU A 72 10.44 -5.31 -0.06
N TYR A 73 11.34 -5.13 0.92
CA TYR A 73 12.70 -5.63 0.86
C TYR A 73 12.96 -6.52 2.07
N HIS A 74 13.02 -7.83 1.84
CA HIS A 74 13.35 -8.79 2.87
C HIS A 74 14.86 -8.75 3.18
N ASP A 75 15.21 -8.59 4.46
CA ASP A 75 16.58 -8.79 4.95
C ASP A 75 16.83 -10.31 5.07
N CYS A 76 17.42 -10.89 4.03
CA CYS A 76 17.67 -12.32 3.89
C CYS A 76 18.85 -12.77 4.78
N SER A 77 18.82 -12.48 6.08
CA SER A 77 19.88 -12.92 6.98
C SER A 77 19.43 -13.96 7.99
N ILE A 78 18.22 -13.93 8.53
CA ILE A 78 17.77 -14.91 9.54
C ILE A 78 16.23 -14.95 9.56
N CYS A 79 15.60 -16.10 9.30
CA CYS A 79 14.29 -16.59 9.80
C CYS A 79 13.52 -17.35 8.71
N GLY A 80 13.26 -18.64 8.95
CA GLY A 80 12.38 -19.50 8.14
C GLY A 80 10.90 -19.15 8.27
N GLY A 81 10.53 -17.94 7.85
CA GLY A 81 9.15 -17.49 7.75
C GLY A 81 9.04 -16.38 6.72
N MET A 82 8.63 -16.74 5.50
CA MET A 82 8.20 -15.75 4.52
C MET A 82 7.00 -15.00 5.09
N HIS A 83 7.13 -13.70 5.15
CA HIS A 83 6.14 -12.83 5.77
C HIS A 83 5.36 -12.13 4.65
N TYR A 84 4.21 -12.72 4.33
CA TYR A 84 3.34 -12.34 3.22
C TYR A 84 2.42 -11.14 3.57
N ILE A 85 2.24 -10.19 2.63
CA ILE A 85 1.29 -9.06 2.74
C ILE A 85 0.23 -9.21 1.64
N PRO A 86 -1.06 -9.43 1.98
CA PRO A 86 -2.14 -9.48 0.99
C PRO A 86 -2.24 -8.21 0.18
N LEU A 87 -2.36 -8.33 -1.13
CA LEU A 87 -2.53 -7.20 -2.04
C LEU A 87 -4.00 -6.81 -2.24
N SER A 88 -4.97 -7.63 -1.84
CA SER A 88 -6.41 -7.34 -1.92
C SER A 88 -6.84 -6.01 -1.30
N PHE A 89 -6.11 -5.43 -0.35
CA PHE A 89 -6.52 -4.11 0.17
C PHE A 89 -6.45 -3.02 -0.91
N ILE A 90 -5.62 -3.20 -1.95
CA ILE A 90 -5.40 -2.25 -3.05
C ILE A 90 -6.70 -2.02 -3.84
N VAL A 91 -7.61 -3.01 -3.88
CA VAL A 91 -8.91 -2.90 -4.56
C VAL A 91 -9.77 -1.73 -4.04
N ASN A 92 -9.51 -1.26 -2.83
CA ASN A 92 -10.26 -0.16 -2.22
C ASN A 92 -9.86 1.23 -2.77
N PHE A 93 -8.78 1.32 -3.55
CA PHE A 93 -8.29 2.59 -4.10
C PHE A 93 -9.04 3.03 -5.37
N SER A 94 -10.33 3.30 -5.24
CA SER A 94 -11.20 3.69 -6.37
C SER A 94 -10.75 4.93 -7.17
N ASN A 95 -9.89 5.78 -6.59
CA ASN A 95 -9.34 6.98 -7.22
C ASN A 95 -7.86 6.88 -7.61
N LEU A 96 -7.30 5.66 -7.60
CA LEU A 96 -5.89 5.42 -7.90
C LEU A 96 -5.53 5.86 -9.31
N GLN A 97 -4.43 6.59 -9.43
CA GLN A 97 -3.86 7.12 -10.67
C GLN A 97 -2.48 6.54 -10.92
N GLU A 98 -1.71 6.28 -9.86
CA GLU A 98 -0.41 5.63 -9.93
C GLU A 98 -0.31 4.50 -8.92
N LEU A 99 0.00 3.30 -9.42
CA LEU A 99 0.34 2.13 -8.64
C LEU A 99 1.81 1.77 -8.88
N LYS A 100 2.60 1.75 -7.82
CA LYS A 100 3.98 1.28 -7.86
C LYS A 100 4.19 0.15 -6.85
N LEU A 101 4.67 -0.99 -7.33
CA LEU A 101 5.03 -2.15 -6.52
C LEU A 101 6.50 -2.50 -6.81
N SER A 102 7.31 -2.69 -5.76
CA SER A 102 8.74 -3.00 -5.84
C SER A 102 9.07 -4.05 -4.79
N PHE A 103 9.12 -5.32 -5.19
CA PHE A 103 9.30 -6.45 -4.26
C PHE A 103 10.53 -7.25 -4.66
N ASN A 104 11.40 -7.57 -3.71
CA ASN A 104 12.65 -8.28 -4.00
C ASN A 104 12.56 -9.82 -3.95
N LEU A 105 11.34 -10.37 -3.84
CA LEU A 105 11.07 -11.81 -3.82
C LEU A 105 9.79 -12.09 -4.62
N GLU A 106 9.83 -13.09 -5.50
CA GLU A 106 8.71 -13.51 -6.35
C GLU A 106 7.49 -13.93 -5.51
N GLU A 107 7.70 -14.59 -4.36
CA GLU A 107 6.61 -15.07 -3.51
C GLU A 107 5.74 -13.94 -2.92
N CYS A 108 6.21 -12.69 -3.00
CA CYS A 108 5.44 -11.51 -2.59
C CYS A 108 4.32 -11.16 -3.57
N PHE A 109 4.36 -11.67 -4.80
CA PHE A 109 3.33 -11.43 -5.82
C PHE A 109 2.28 -12.54 -5.92
N VAL A 110 2.30 -13.56 -5.06
CA VAL A 110 1.34 -14.68 -5.13
C VAL A 110 -0.13 -14.19 -5.12
N ASP A 111 -0.54 -13.32 -4.19
CA ASP A 111 -1.91 -12.79 -4.19
C ASP A 111 -2.11 -11.59 -5.14
N PHE A 112 -1.20 -11.32 -6.09
CA PHE A 112 -1.49 -10.40 -7.18
C PHE A 112 -2.66 -10.90 -8.05
N GLU A 113 -2.90 -12.22 -8.06
CA GLU A 113 -4.09 -12.82 -8.69
C GLU A 113 -5.40 -12.17 -8.21
N GLU A 114 -5.48 -11.73 -6.94
CA GLU A 114 -6.66 -11.05 -6.40
C GLU A 114 -6.94 -9.70 -7.07
N LEU A 115 -5.93 -9.11 -7.72
CA LEU A 115 -6.04 -7.83 -8.42
C LEU A 115 -6.37 -7.99 -9.90
N GLN A 116 -6.24 -9.18 -10.49
CA GLN A 116 -6.25 -9.37 -11.94
C GLN A 116 -7.53 -8.87 -12.64
N ASP A 117 -8.67 -8.95 -11.95
CA ASP A 117 -10.00 -8.55 -12.46
C ASP A 117 -10.45 -7.16 -11.97
N VAL A 118 -9.59 -6.46 -11.22
CA VAL A 118 -9.91 -5.17 -10.62
C VAL A 118 -9.75 -4.06 -11.65
N ILE A 119 -10.73 -3.16 -11.69
CA ILE A 119 -10.74 -2.00 -12.57
C ILE A 119 -10.50 -0.72 -11.76
N PHE A 120 -9.41 -0.03 -12.08
CA PHE A 120 -9.07 1.30 -11.58
C PHE A 120 -9.30 2.33 -12.70
N PRO A 121 -10.48 2.99 -12.75
CA PRO A 121 -10.89 3.82 -13.89
C PRO A 121 -10.06 5.09 -14.10
N LYS A 122 -9.14 5.39 -13.18
CA LYS A 122 -8.25 6.56 -13.24
C LYS A 122 -6.78 6.19 -13.30
N LEU A 123 -6.45 4.90 -13.35
CA LEU A 123 -5.07 4.44 -13.38
C LEU A 123 -4.40 4.86 -14.67
N GLN A 124 -3.29 5.59 -14.55
CA GLN A 124 -2.51 6.11 -15.67
C GLN A 124 -1.07 5.60 -15.64
N VAL A 125 -0.58 5.23 -14.46
CA VAL A 125 0.79 4.80 -14.26
C VAL A 125 0.80 3.49 -13.45
N LEU A 126 1.33 2.43 -14.06
CA LEU A 126 1.67 1.18 -13.41
C LEU A 126 3.18 1.02 -13.44
N LYS A 127 3.79 0.76 -12.28
CA LYS A 127 5.24 0.50 -12.16
C LYS A 127 5.44 -0.76 -11.32
N ILE A 128 5.91 -1.82 -11.96
CA ILE A 128 6.39 -3.04 -11.29
C ILE A 128 7.92 -3.04 -11.38
N ARG A 129 8.61 -3.37 -10.29
CA ARG A 129 10.07 -3.31 -10.18
C ARG A 129 10.59 -4.48 -9.35
N ASP A 130 11.86 -4.79 -9.58
CA ASP A 130 12.59 -5.90 -8.98
C ASP A 130 12.03 -7.24 -9.49
N GLU A 131 11.11 -7.88 -8.76
CA GLU A 131 10.38 -9.08 -9.20
C GLU A 131 9.03 -8.74 -9.86
N PHE A 132 8.39 -9.75 -10.48
CA PHE A 132 7.12 -9.61 -11.19
C PHE A 132 6.06 -10.61 -10.71
N PRO A 133 4.75 -10.28 -10.82
CA PRO A 133 3.68 -11.27 -10.74
C PRO A 133 3.75 -12.30 -11.86
N ASP A 134 2.98 -13.38 -11.70
CA ASP A 134 2.68 -14.29 -12.80
C ASP A 134 2.18 -13.52 -14.03
N ASP A 135 2.71 -13.89 -15.20
CA ASP A 135 2.43 -13.24 -16.48
C ASP A 135 0.93 -13.21 -16.77
N GLY A 136 0.20 -14.29 -16.47
CA GLY A 136 -1.24 -14.38 -16.72
C GLY A 136 -2.06 -13.41 -15.88
N SER A 137 -1.74 -13.27 -14.59
CA SER A 137 -2.41 -12.29 -13.73
C SER A 137 -2.07 -10.85 -14.12
N LEU A 138 -0.82 -10.57 -14.49
CA LEU A 138 -0.39 -9.24 -14.94
C LEU A 138 -1.03 -8.84 -16.28
N GLU A 139 -1.07 -9.74 -17.26
CA GLU A 139 -1.71 -9.51 -18.56
C GLU A 139 -3.20 -9.17 -18.38
N ARG A 140 -3.93 -9.95 -17.59
CA ARG A 140 -5.35 -9.68 -17.28
C ARG A 140 -5.55 -8.34 -16.60
N PHE A 141 -4.70 -8.01 -15.62
CA PHE A 141 -4.74 -6.72 -14.94
C PHE A 141 -4.61 -5.57 -15.94
N ILE A 142 -3.62 -5.63 -16.82
CA ILE A 142 -3.34 -4.61 -17.83
C ILE A 142 -4.51 -4.52 -18.83
N GLU A 143 -4.99 -5.65 -19.35
CA GLU A 143 -6.11 -5.67 -20.28
C GLU A 143 -7.38 -5.03 -19.69
N ASN A 144 -7.70 -5.34 -18.43
CA ASN A 144 -8.90 -4.82 -17.78
C ASN A 144 -8.79 -3.31 -17.53
N ASN A 145 -7.62 -2.82 -17.14
CA ASN A 145 -7.39 -1.39 -16.88
C ASN A 145 -7.12 -0.57 -18.15
N GLY A 146 -6.76 -1.20 -19.27
CA GLY A 146 -6.56 -0.55 -20.57
C GLY A 146 -7.83 -0.35 -21.40
N LYS A 147 -8.95 -0.99 -21.02
CA LYS A 147 -10.25 -0.93 -21.73
C LYS A 147 -11.16 0.22 -21.27
N VAL A 148 -10.76 0.99 -20.26
CA VAL A 148 -11.63 1.92 -19.50
C VAL A 148 -11.49 3.37 -19.98
#